data_AF-A0A0N1FMK0-F1
#
_entry.id   AF-A0A0N1FMK0-F1
#
_cell.length_a   1.000
_cell.length_b   1.000
_cell.length_c   1.000
_cell.angle_alpha   90.00
_cell.angle_beta   90.00
_cell.angle_gamma   90.00
#
_symmetry.space_group_name_H-M   'P 1'
#
loop_
_entity.id
_entity.type
_entity.pdbx_description
1 polymer ?
#
loop_
_entity_poly.entity_id
_entity_poly.type
_entity_poly.pdbx_seq_one_letter_code
_entity_poly.pdbx_strand_id
1 'polypeptide(L)'
;MQQQQDRHHHRRQAGRPCKPATVSKPVNASTAFMKLSAMVDSAKLSGTVTAANDPNHLLGRPSQYASKVTFNDTRIKAGDVSGTDKGDVDRGGAIEVFATPADATARAKYIQAVTKSMPMLSEYDYVHGTVLVRVSHYLTPEQAAGYKTAANGIG
;
A
#
# COMPACT_ATOMS: atom_id res chain seq x y z
N MET A 1 24.85 27.28 -60.38
CA MET A 1 25.32 27.65 -59.02
C MET A 1 24.08 27.83 -58.14
N GLN A 2 23.45 26.79 -57.63
CA GLN A 2 23.82 25.88 -56.53
C GLN A 2 23.03 26.26 -55.24
N GLN A 3 22.22 25.30 -54.80
CA GLN A 3 21.71 25.01 -53.44
C GLN A 3 20.69 25.99 -52.80
N GLN A 4 19.44 25.64 -52.49
CA GLN A 4 18.80 24.50 -51.79
C GLN A 4 18.46 24.83 -50.32
N GLN A 5 17.28 24.34 -49.91
CA GLN A 5 16.76 24.13 -48.54
C GLN A 5 15.80 25.18 -47.96
N ASP A 6 14.52 25.04 -48.33
CA ASP A 6 13.51 24.41 -47.47
C ASP A 6 13.87 24.37 -45.96
N ARG A 7 13.25 25.23 -45.15
CA ARG A 7 12.95 24.94 -43.74
C ARG A 7 11.69 25.66 -43.29
N HIS A 8 10.57 24.98 -43.47
CA HIS A 8 9.39 25.10 -42.61
C HIS A 8 9.80 25.34 -41.14
N HIS A 9 9.56 26.54 -40.62
CA HIS A 9 9.63 26.83 -39.20
C HIS A 9 8.33 26.37 -38.52
N HIS A 10 8.15 25.05 -38.43
CA HIS A 10 7.33 24.42 -37.39
C HIS A 10 8.21 24.18 -36.16
N ARG A 11 8.53 25.25 -35.41
CA ARG A 11 9.11 25.07 -34.07
C ARG A 11 7.97 24.94 -33.08
N ARG A 12 7.67 23.67 -32.79
CA ARG A 12 6.84 23.16 -31.70
C ARG A 12 6.94 24.07 -30.47
N GLN A 13 5.78 24.46 -29.93
CA GLN A 13 5.67 24.97 -28.58
C GLN A 13 6.35 23.96 -27.64
N ALA A 14 7.58 24.27 -27.25
CA ALA A 14 8.31 23.51 -26.24
C ALA A 14 7.50 23.65 -24.96
N GLY A 15 7.09 22.49 -24.42
CA GLY A 15 6.25 22.39 -23.25
C GLY A 15 6.78 23.25 -22.11
N ARG A 16 5.82 23.78 -21.34
CA ARG A 16 6.04 24.36 -20.02
C ARG A 16 7.16 23.60 -19.30
N PRO A 17 8.17 24.25 -18.72
CA PRO A 17 9.03 23.59 -17.75
C PRO A 17 8.11 23.16 -16.61
N CYS A 18 7.73 21.89 -16.61
CA CYS A 18 7.06 21.29 -15.50
C CYS A 18 8.06 21.41 -14.35
N LYS A 19 7.75 22.27 -13.38
CA LYS A 19 8.40 22.31 -12.07
C LYS A 19 8.73 20.86 -11.68
N PRO A 20 9.94 20.56 -11.19
CA PRO A 20 10.10 19.36 -10.38
C PRO A 20 9.03 19.48 -9.31
N ALA A 21 7.99 18.65 -9.38
CA ALA A 21 7.07 18.52 -8.29
C ALA A 21 7.96 18.16 -7.11
N THR A 22 8.09 19.07 -6.16
CA THR A 22 8.65 18.80 -4.85
C THR A 22 7.85 17.62 -4.36
N VAL A 23 8.42 16.42 -4.51
CA VAL A 23 7.83 15.19 -3.99
C VAL A 23 7.96 15.35 -2.48
N SER A 24 6.94 15.95 -1.86
CA SER A 24 6.70 15.86 -0.43
C SER A 24 6.98 14.40 -0.09
N LYS A 25 8.00 14.13 0.76
CA LYS A 25 8.43 12.76 1.09
C LYS A 25 7.16 11.90 1.25
N PRO A 26 6.87 10.99 0.31
CA PRO A 26 5.63 10.25 0.37
C PRO A 26 5.65 9.47 1.67
N VAL A 27 4.55 9.49 2.43
CA VAL A 27 4.40 8.62 3.59
C VAL A 27 4.66 7.21 3.10
N ASN A 28 5.79 6.60 3.46
CA ASN A 28 6.10 5.24 3.05
C ASN A 28 5.48 4.25 4.05
N ALA A 29 5.38 2.99 3.65
CA ALA A 29 4.69 1.99 4.44
C ALA A 29 5.38 1.74 5.79
N SER A 30 6.71 1.90 5.87
CA SER A 30 7.47 1.79 7.13
C SER A 30 7.15 2.93 8.10
N THR A 31 7.06 4.17 7.62
CA THR A 31 6.66 5.33 8.46
C THR A 31 5.22 5.21 8.93
N ALA A 32 4.32 4.76 8.04
CA ALA A 32 2.94 4.45 8.41
C ALA A 32 2.88 3.37 9.49
N PHE A 33 3.70 2.31 9.38
CA PHE A 33 3.79 1.27 10.40
C PHE A 33 4.28 1.80 11.74
N MET A 34 5.32 2.63 11.78
CA MET A 34 5.83 3.19 13.04
C MET A 34 4.76 3.99 13.79
N LYS A 35 3.94 4.78 13.08
CA LYS A 35 2.81 5.50 13.68
C LYS A 35 1.75 4.52 14.19
N LEU A 36 1.47 3.46 13.44
CA LEU A 36 0.49 2.45 13.79
C LEU A 36 0.90 1.63 15.01
N SER A 37 2.15 1.17 15.08
CA SER A 37 2.68 0.39 16.20
C SER A 37 2.78 1.19 17.49
N ALA A 38 2.79 2.54 17.42
CA ALA A 38 2.71 3.40 18.60
C ALA A 38 1.31 3.43 19.24
N MET A 39 0.28 3.03 18.51
CA MET A 39 -1.10 2.92 19.01
C MET A 39 -1.52 1.46 19.25
N VAL A 40 -0.88 0.52 18.56
CA VAL A 40 -1.18 -0.91 18.64
C VAL A 40 0.11 -1.67 18.99
N ASP A 41 0.38 -1.81 20.29
CA ASP A 41 1.61 -2.43 20.81
C ASP A 41 1.78 -3.91 20.41
N SER A 42 0.68 -4.58 20.07
CA SER A 42 0.70 -5.97 19.58
C SER A 42 1.24 -6.09 18.15
N ALA A 43 1.25 -5.00 17.37
CA ALA A 43 1.72 -5.00 16.00
C ALA A 43 3.25 -4.94 15.94
N LYS A 44 3.87 -5.98 15.38
CA LYS A 44 5.32 -6.09 15.21
C LYS A 44 5.69 -6.20 13.74
N LEU A 45 6.63 -5.37 13.29
CA LEU A 45 7.09 -5.41 11.91
C LEU A 45 7.65 -6.81 11.60
N SER A 46 7.18 -7.39 10.51
CA SER A 46 7.55 -8.75 10.08
C SER A 46 8.45 -8.74 8.86
N GLY A 47 8.20 -7.80 7.94
CA GLY A 47 9.03 -7.64 6.76
C GLY A 47 8.69 -6.40 5.96
N THR A 48 9.70 -5.86 5.30
CA THR A 48 9.52 -4.87 4.24
C THR A 48 9.34 -5.60 2.92
N VAL A 49 8.29 -5.24 2.18
CA VAL A 49 8.06 -5.77 0.84
C VAL A 49 8.81 -4.90 -0.15
N THR A 50 9.63 -5.56 -0.96
CA THR A 50 10.44 -5.04 -2.07
C THR A 50 9.94 -5.64 -3.37
N ALA A 51 10.32 -5.06 -4.51
CA ALA A 51 9.85 -5.54 -5.80
C ALA A 51 10.30 -7.00 -6.07
N ALA A 52 11.39 -7.44 -5.43
CA ALA A 52 11.94 -8.78 -5.55
C ALA A 52 11.22 -9.84 -4.71
N ASN A 53 10.60 -9.46 -3.59
CA ASN A 53 9.95 -10.41 -2.66
C ASN A 53 8.41 -10.22 -2.59
N ASP A 54 7.85 -9.38 -3.46
CA ASP A 54 6.42 -9.15 -3.54
C ASP A 54 5.72 -10.32 -4.25
N PRO A 55 4.88 -11.12 -3.56
CA PRO A 55 4.20 -12.26 -4.18
C PRO A 55 3.29 -11.86 -5.34
N ASN A 56 2.80 -10.62 -5.36
CA ASN A 56 1.96 -10.13 -6.45
C ASN A 56 2.76 -9.41 -7.54
N HIS A 57 4.05 -9.14 -7.31
CA HIS A 57 4.93 -8.36 -8.20
C HIS A 57 4.35 -7.01 -8.65
N LEU A 58 3.55 -6.33 -7.81
CA LEU A 58 2.89 -5.07 -8.12
C LEU A 58 3.65 -3.84 -7.57
N LEU A 59 4.61 -4.03 -6.66
CA LEU A 59 5.36 -2.91 -6.07
C LEU A 59 6.02 -2.04 -7.16
N GLY A 60 5.70 -0.75 -7.16
CA GLY A 60 6.28 0.24 -8.07
C GLY A 60 5.71 0.25 -9.49
N ARG A 61 4.66 -0.55 -9.77
CA ARG A 61 3.94 -0.48 -11.05
C ARG A 61 2.96 0.71 -11.07
N PRO A 62 2.64 1.26 -12.26
CA PRO A 62 1.62 2.30 -12.38
C PRO A 62 0.29 1.87 -11.75
N SER A 63 -0.33 2.77 -10.98
CA SER A 63 -1.59 2.54 -10.24
C SER A 63 -1.57 1.41 -9.21
N GLN A 64 -0.38 0.98 -8.76
CA GLN A 64 -0.21 0.00 -7.70
C GLN A 64 0.45 0.61 -6.46
N TYR A 65 0.73 -0.21 -5.44
CA TYR A 65 1.37 0.27 -4.22
C TYR A 65 2.81 0.72 -4.51
N ALA A 66 3.12 1.93 -4.04
CA ALA A 66 4.44 2.53 -4.07
C ALA A 66 5.34 1.97 -2.94
N SER A 67 4.74 1.54 -1.83
CA SER A 67 5.43 0.92 -0.70
C SER A 67 4.51 -0.06 0.01
N LYS A 68 5.07 -1.17 0.51
CA LYS A 68 4.33 -2.16 1.29
C LYS A 68 5.19 -2.72 2.43
N VAL A 69 4.59 -2.89 3.59
CA VAL A 69 5.18 -3.65 4.71
C VAL A 69 4.17 -4.66 5.24
N THR A 70 4.66 -5.75 5.81
CA THR A 70 3.85 -6.72 6.55
C THR A 70 4.22 -6.70 8.02
N PHE A 71 3.24 -6.99 8.87
CA PHE A 71 3.42 -7.04 10.30
C PHE A 71 2.66 -8.23 10.88
N ASN A 72 3.14 -8.71 12.02
CA ASN A 72 2.49 -9.73 12.81
C ASN A 72 1.81 -9.06 14.00
N ASP A 73 0.66 -9.58 14.40
CA ASP A 73 0.02 -9.23 15.67
C ASP A 73 0.28 -10.34 16.69
N THR A 74 0.84 -10.01 17.86
CA THR A 74 1.17 -11.00 18.90
C THR A 74 -0.03 -11.71 19.50
N ARG A 75 -1.25 -11.19 19.30
CA ARG A 75 -2.52 -11.81 19.72
C ARG A 75 -2.89 -13.00 18.83
N ILE A 76 -2.36 -13.06 17.60
CA ILE A 76 -2.57 -14.17 16.67
C ILE A 76 -1.46 -15.20 16.89
N LYS A 77 -1.82 -16.41 17.32
CA LYS A 77 -0.83 -17.47 17.52
C LYS A 77 -0.49 -18.12 16.18
N ALA A 78 0.77 -18.54 16.05
CA ALA A 78 1.28 -19.20 14.86
C ALA A 78 0.49 -20.46 14.45
N GLY A 79 -0.10 -21.16 15.44
CA GLY A 79 -0.88 -22.37 15.21
C GLY A 79 -2.35 -22.14 14.86
N ASP A 80 -2.83 -20.89 14.94
CA ASP A 80 -4.23 -20.54 14.64
C ASP A 80 -4.41 -20.11 13.17
N VAL A 81 -3.31 -19.95 12.43
CA VAL A 81 -3.30 -19.49 11.03
C VAL A 81 -2.95 -20.62 10.07
N SER A 82 -3.57 -20.62 8.89
CA SER A 82 -3.20 -21.51 7.78
C SER A 82 -1.99 -21.01 6.99
N GLY A 83 -1.79 -19.69 6.90
CA GLY A 83 -0.64 -19.07 6.25
C GLY A 83 0.43 -18.65 7.26
N THR A 84 1.58 -19.32 7.25
CA THR A 84 2.73 -18.98 8.13
C THR A 84 3.91 -18.37 7.39
N ASP A 85 3.80 -18.18 6.08
CA ASP A 85 4.91 -17.76 5.24
C ASP A 85 5.22 -16.27 5.40
N LYS A 86 6.46 -15.90 5.08
CA LYS A 86 6.90 -14.50 5.14
C LYS A 86 6.14 -13.68 4.09
N GLY A 87 5.33 -12.73 4.57
CA GLY A 87 4.51 -11.88 3.71
C GLY A 87 3.02 -12.19 3.78
N ASP A 88 2.64 -13.28 4.45
CA ASP A 88 1.25 -13.57 4.75
C ASP A 88 0.68 -12.54 5.72
N VAL A 89 -0.53 -12.08 5.40
CA VAL A 89 -1.30 -11.12 6.20
C VAL A 89 -2.04 -11.82 7.35
N ASP A 90 -2.20 -13.14 7.28
CA ASP A 90 -2.94 -13.96 8.25
C ASP A 90 -2.44 -13.78 9.69
N ARG A 91 -1.13 -13.59 9.87
CA ARG A 91 -0.51 -13.45 11.20
C ARG A 91 -0.61 -12.03 11.79
N GLY A 92 -1.21 -11.08 11.08
CA GLY A 92 -1.37 -9.71 11.57
C GLY A 92 -2.00 -8.82 10.51
N GLY A 93 -1.21 -8.46 9.51
CA GLY A 93 -1.69 -7.65 8.40
C GLY A 93 -0.60 -7.06 7.53
N ALA A 94 -1.01 -6.11 6.68
CA ALA A 94 -0.13 -5.36 5.81
C ALA A 94 -0.52 -3.89 5.74
N ILE A 95 0.46 -3.03 5.51
CA ILE A 95 0.24 -1.63 5.17
C ILE A 95 0.71 -1.42 3.74
N GLU A 96 -0.20 -0.98 2.89
CA GLU A 96 0.03 -0.68 1.47
C GLU A 96 -0.16 0.83 1.26
N VAL A 97 0.86 1.49 0.72
CA VAL A 97 0.81 2.92 0.39
C VAL A 97 0.79 3.10 -1.11
N PHE A 98 -0.13 3.93 -1.59
CA PHE A 98 -0.36 4.22 -3.00
C PHE A 98 0.06 5.64 -3.38
N ALA A 99 0.15 5.89 -4.68
CA ALA A 99 0.39 7.24 -5.20
C ALA A 99 -0.81 8.16 -5.00
N THR A 100 -2.03 7.62 -5.10
CA THR A 100 -3.27 8.40 -4.95
C THR A 100 -4.28 7.71 -4.02
N PRO A 101 -5.18 8.47 -3.37
CA PRO A 101 -6.27 7.89 -2.57
C PRO A 101 -7.24 7.03 -3.39
N ALA A 102 -7.40 7.36 -4.67
CA ALA A 102 -8.22 6.60 -5.59
C ALA A 102 -7.65 5.18 -5.80
N ASP A 103 -6.32 5.06 -5.97
CA ASP A 103 -5.65 3.76 -6.11
C ASP A 103 -5.79 2.92 -4.83
N ALA A 104 -5.62 3.54 -3.65
CA ALA A 104 -5.80 2.84 -2.37
C ALA A 104 -7.23 2.30 -2.20
N THR A 105 -8.23 3.13 -2.55
CA THR A 105 -9.64 2.74 -2.52
C THR A 105 -9.96 1.64 -3.53
N ALA A 106 -9.41 1.73 -4.74
CA ALA A 106 -9.57 0.71 -5.77
C ALA A 106 -8.98 -0.63 -5.32
N ARG A 107 -7.83 -0.61 -4.67
CA ARG A 107 -7.21 -1.82 -4.10
C ARG A 107 -8.08 -2.47 -3.03
N ALA A 108 -8.59 -1.69 -2.07
CA ALA A 108 -9.46 -2.21 -1.03
C ALA A 108 -10.73 -2.86 -1.62
N LYS A 109 -11.37 -2.19 -2.59
CA LYS A 109 -12.54 -2.75 -3.30
C LYS A 109 -12.21 -4.04 -4.05
N TYR A 110 -11.04 -4.11 -4.69
CA TYR A 110 -10.58 -5.30 -5.38
C TYR A 110 -10.41 -6.47 -4.40
N ILE A 111 -9.74 -6.25 -3.27
CA ILE A 111 -9.54 -7.28 -2.23
C ILE A 111 -10.90 -7.78 -1.73
N GLN A 112 -11.79 -6.87 -1.34
CA GLN A 112 -13.14 -7.23 -0.88
C GLN A 112 -13.93 -8.02 -1.93
N ALA A 113 -13.82 -7.67 -3.22
CA ALA A 113 -14.50 -8.39 -4.28
C ALA A 113 -13.96 -9.81 -4.45
N VAL A 114 -12.64 -9.99 -4.36
CA VAL A 114 -11.97 -11.29 -4.50
C VAL A 114 -12.23 -12.19 -3.28
N THR A 115 -12.27 -11.63 -2.08
CA THR A 115 -12.50 -12.38 -0.84
C THR A 115 -13.98 -12.61 -0.54
N LYS A 116 -14.91 -11.96 -1.26
CA LYS A 116 -16.36 -12.07 -1.06
C LYS A 116 -16.88 -13.51 -1.08
N SER A 117 -16.33 -14.37 -1.94
CA SER A 117 -16.72 -15.78 -2.04
C SER A 117 -15.89 -16.70 -1.14
N MET A 118 -14.92 -16.17 -0.41
CA MET A 118 -14.01 -16.90 0.46
C MET A 118 -13.93 -16.20 1.83
N PRO A 119 -14.94 -16.36 2.70
CA PRO A 119 -15.00 -15.66 4.00
C PRO A 119 -13.79 -15.92 4.90
N MET A 120 -13.16 -17.09 4.75
CA MET A 120 -11.91 -17.48 5.42
C MET A 120 -10.69 -16.64 4.98
N LEU A 121 -10.79 -15.90 3.87
CA LEU A 121 -9.78 -14.95 3.40
C LEU A 121 -10.26 -13.51 3.58
N SER A 122 -11.38 -13.29 4.27
CA SER A 122 -11.82 -11.94 4.57
C SER A 122 -10.75 -11.26 5.41
N GLU A 123 -10.59 -9.96 5.21
CA GLU A 123 -9.69 -9.11 5.98
C GLU A 123 -10.44 -7.84 6.34
N TYR A 124 -9.97 -7.13 7.37
CA TYR A 124 -10.44 -5.78 7.64
C TYR A 124 -9.56 -4.80 6.86
N ASP A 125 -10.18 -4.08 5.92
CA ASP A 125 -9.53 -3.08 5.08
C ASP A 125 -9.87 -1.67 5.57
N TYR A 126 -8.85 -0.90 5.94
CA TYR A 126 -8.99 0.50 6.35
C TYR A 126 -8.20 1.42 5.42
N VAL A 127 -8.91 2.19 4.60
CA VAL A 127 -8.32 3.19 3.70
C VAL A 127 -8.32 4.56 4.38
N HIS A 128 -7.16 5.21 4.44
CA HIS A 128 -7.00 6.57 4.89
C HIS A 128 -6.06 7.35 3.97
N GLY A 129 -6.61 8.28 3.18
CA GLY A 129 -5.84 8.99 2.16
C GLY A 129 -5.22 8.00 1.17
N THR A 130 -3.90 8.01 1.04
CA THR A 130 -3.13 7.11 0.17
C THR A 130 -2.75 5.79 0.83
N VAL A 131 -3.10 5.57 2.10
CA VAL A 131 -2.69 4.40 2.88
C VAL A 131 -3.86 3.43 3.02
N LEU A 132 -3.60 2.16 2.77
CA LEU A 132 -4.50 1.04 3.04
C LEU A 132 -3.86 0.16 4.11
N VAL A 133 -4.53 0.04 5.25
CA VAL A 133 -4.17 -0.88 6.33
C VAL A 133 -5.08 -2.10 6.22
N ARG A 134 -4.48 -3.25 5.95
CA ARG A 134 -5.13 -4.56 5.89
C ARG A 134 -4.84 -5.30 7.18
N VAL A 135 -5.88 -5.87 7.78
CA VAL A 135 -5.78 -6.57 9.07
C VAL A 135 -6.44 -7.93 8.95
N SER A 136 -5.79 -8.93 9.50
CA SER A 136 -6.26 -10.31 9.51
C SER A 136 -7.65 -10.47 10.16
N HIS A 137 -8.52 -11.31 9.58
CA HIS A 137 -9.82 -11.67 10.18
C HIS A 137 -9.70 -12.48 11.48
N TYR A 138 -8.51 -13.03 11.79
CA TYR A 138 -8.26 -13.72 13.05
C TYR A 138 -8.33 -12.78 14.26
N LEU A 139 -8.28 -11.46 14.05
CA LEU A 139 -8.55 -10.48 15.10
C LEU A 139 -10.05 -10.27 15.29
N THR A 140 -10.46 -10.05 16.54
CA THR A 140 -11.83 -9.65 16.84
C THR A 140 -12.14 -8.26 16.26
N PRO A 141 -13.42 -7.93 15.99
CA PRO A 141 -13.79 -6.59 15.52
C PRO A 141 -13.30 -5.45 16.40
N GLU A 142 -13.25 -5.66 17.73
CA GLU A 142 -12.73 -4.69 18.70
C GLU A 142 -11.22 -4.48 18.54
N GLN A 143 -10.46 -5.56 18.32
CA GLN A 143 -9.03 -5.49 18.07
C GLN A 143 -8.72 -4.81 16.73
N ALA A 144 -9.49 -5.12 15.69
CA ALA A 144 -9.41 -4.49 14.38
C ALA A 144 -9.78 -2.99 14.42
N ALA A 145 -10.73 -2.59 15.28
CA ALA A 145 -11.07 -1.19 15.48
C ALA A 145 -9.89 -0.35 16.00
N GLY A 146 -8.98 -0.94 16.78
CA GLY A 146 -7.72 -0.29 17.17
C GLY A 146 -6.86 0.09 15.96
N TYR A 147 -6.76 -0.80 14.97
CA TYR A 147 -6.07 -0.54 13.71
C TYR A 147 -6.76 0.53 12.86
N LYS A 148 -8.10 0.55 12.85
CA LYS A 148 -8.86 1.62 12.17
C LYS A 148 -8.52 3.00 12.75
N THR A 149 -8.51 3.11 14.08
CA THR A 149 -8.13 4.35 14.76
C THR A 149 -6.69 4.74 14.45
N ALA A 150 -5.77 3.76 14.48
CA ALA A 150 -4.38 3.98 14.13
C ALA A 150 -4.20 4.46 12.69
N ALA A 151 -4.94 3.87 11.74
CA ALA A 151 -4.91 4.26 10.32
C ALA A 151 -5.32 5.73 10.13
N ASN A 152 -6.30 6.22 10.89
CA ASN A 152 -6.73 7.61 10.85
C ASN A 152 -5.65 8.59 11.33
N GLY A 153 -4.71 8.16 12.18
CA GLY A 153 -3.60 8.98 12.66
C GLY A 153 -2.37 9.00 11.73
N ILE A 154 -2.40 8.27 10.61
CA ILE A 154 -1.25 8.18 9.68
C ILE A 154 -1.17 9.37 8.73
N GLY A 155 -2.30 10.03 8.46
CA GLY A 155 -2.42 11.23 7.60
C GLY A 155 -1.87 12.50 8.20
#